data_AF-A0A3M0K0V6-F1
#
_entry.id   AF-A0A3M0K0V6-F1
#
_cell.length_a   1.000
_cell.length_b   1.000
_cell.length_c   1.000
_cell.angle_alpha   90.00
_cell.angle_beta   90.00
_cell.angle_gamma   90.00
#
_symmetry.space_group_name_H-M   'P 1'
#
loop_
_entity.id
_entity.type
_entity.pdbx_description
1 polymer ?
#
loop_
_entity_poly.entity_id
_entity_poly.type
_entity_poly.pdbx_seq_one_letter_code
_entity_poly.pdbx_strand_id
1 'polypeptide(L)'
;MICKLESQGVVSKAHSPFNSPIWPVHKSSGEWRLTVDYRALNEVTPPLSAAVPDMLELQYELESKAAKWYETIDIANAFFSIPLAAECRAQFAFTWRDVKYTLEPTAPGVETQSHHLPWTDPDCTGKG
;
A
#
# COMPACT_ATOMS: atom_id res chain seq x y z
N MET A 1 -12.77 11.13 -2.02
CA MET A 1 -11.79 10.03 -2.07
C MET A 1 -10.62 10.29 -3.04
N ILE A 2 -10.77 10.10 -4.36
CA ILE A 2 -9.64 10.16 -5.33
C ILE A 2 -8.97 11.54 -5.40
N CYS A 3 -9.74 12.64 -5.34
CA CYS A 3 -9.19 14.00 -5.41
C CYS A 3 -8.22 14.33 -4.25
N LYS A 4 -8.43 13.70 -3.08
CA LYS A 4 -7.55 13.87 -1.92
C LYS A 4 -6.21 13.18 -2.14
N LEU A 5 -6.23 11.94 -2.66
CA LEU A 5 -5.03 11.20 -3.01
C LEU A 5 -4.23 11.92 -4.10
N GLU A 6 -4.93 12.52 -5.07
CA GLU A 6 -4.32 13.36 -6.11
C GLU A 6 -3.69 14.62 -5.50
N SER A 7 -4.37 15.31 -4.58
CA SER A 7 -3.81 16.49 -3.88
C SER A 7 -2.62 16.18 -2.97
N GLN A 8 -2.54 14.95 -2.45
CA GLN A 8 -1.45 14.47 -1.61
C GLN A 8 -0.28 13.92 -2.44
N GLY A 9 -0.41 13.90 -3.77
CA GLY A 9 0.62 13.34 -4.65
C GLY A 9 0.80 11.84 -4.49
N VAL A 10 -0.23 11.12 -4.04
CA VAL A 10 -0.21 9.64 -3.93
C VAL A 10 -0.51 9.00 -5.27
N VAL A 11 -1.43 9.62 -6.01
CA VAL A 11 -1.89 9.14 -7.30
C VAL A 11 -1.91 10.28 -8.31
N SER A 12 -1.74 9.93 -9.56
CA SER A 12 -1.93 10.85 -10.68
C SER A 12 -2.69 10.15 -11.81
N LYS A 13 -3.30 10.94 -12.69
CA LYS A 13 -3.93 10.40 -13.90
C LYS A 13 -2.86 9.82 -14.81
N ALA A 14 -3.12 8.63 -15.33
CA ALA A 14 -2.15 7.90 -16.14
C ALA A 14 -2.79 7.27 -17.37
N HIS A 15 -2.04 7.29 -18.48
CA HIS A 15 -2.34 6.45 -19.63
C HIS A 15 -1.50 5.16 -19.50
N SER A 16 -2.17 4.06 -19.17
CA SER A 16 -1.51 2.76 -18.98
C SER A 16 -2.28 1.66 -19.70
N PRO A 17 -1.57 0.69 -20.33
CA PRO A 17 -2.20 -0.51 -20.86
C PRO A 17 -2.66 -1.49 -19.75
N PHE A 18 -2.15 -1.33 -18.53
CA PHE A 18 -2.51 -2.17 -17.38
C PHE A 18 -3.71 -1.60 -16.62
N ASN A 19 -4.39 -2.44 -15.85
CA ASN A 19 -5.44 -2.02 -14.94
C ASN A 19 -5.71 -3.09 -13.86
N SER A 20 -5.62 -2.70 -12.60
CA SER A 20 -6.10 -3.49 -11.47
C SER A 20 -7.48 -3.00 -11.01
N PRO A 21 -8.40 -3.90 -10.63
CA PRO A 21 -9.67 -3.50 -10.05
C PRO A 21 -9.48 -2.94 -8.65
N ILE A 22 -10.44 -2.13 -8.22
CA ILE A 22 -10.52 -1.56 -6.88
C ILE A 22 -11.54 -2.33 -6.04
N TRP A 23 -11.17 -2.60 -4.80
CA TRP A 23 -11.93 -3.33 -3.81
C TRP A 23 -12.12 -2.47 -2.56
N PRO A 24 -13.29 -1.84 -2.38
CA PRO A 24 -13.58 -1.06 -1.18
C PRO A 24 -13.64 -1.97 0.05
N VAL A 25 -12.91 -1.64 1.11
CA VAL A 25 -12.98 -2.37 2.39
C VAL A 25 -13.63 -1.47 3.45
N HIS A 26 -14.69 -1.98 4.08
CA HIS A 26 -15.34 -1.28 5.19
C HIS A 26 -14.70 -1.71 6.52
N LYS A 27 -14.19 -0.74 7.29
CA LYS A 27 -13.64 -0.99 8.62
C LYS A 27 -14.72 -1.03 9.69
N SER A 28 -14.40 -1.67 10.81
CA SER A 28 -15.17 -1.58 12.06
C SER A 28 -15.26 -0.15 12.63
N SER A 29 -14.30 0.73 12.29
CA SER A 29 -14.33 2.15 12.66
C SER A 29 -15.36 2.97 11.85
N GLY A 30 -16.10 2.37 10.92
CA GLY A 30 -17.07 3.05 10.05
C GLY A 30 -16.45 3.71 8.82
N GLU A 31 -15.17 3.47 8.59
CA GLU A 31 -14.40 4.08 7.53
C GLU A 31 -14.29 3.15 6.31
N TRP A 32 -14.45 3.70 5.11
CA TRP A 32 -14.10 2.99 3.89
C TRP A 32 -12.59 3.04 3.63
N ARG A 33 -12.08 2.11 2.83
CA ARG A 33 -10.68 2.03 2.40
C ARG A 33 -10.64 1.73 0.91
N LEU A 34 -9.82 2.45 0.16
CA LEU A 34 -9.47 2.02 -1.20
C LEU A 34 -8.52 0.83 -1.06
N THR A 35 -8.83 -0.29 -1.67
CA THR A 35 -7.80 -1.32 -1.90
C THR A 35 -7.72 -1.55 -3.39
N VAL A 36 -6.50 -1.62 -3.93
CA VAL A 36 -6.29 -2.02 -5.32
C VAL A 36 -5.90 -3.49 -5.31
N ASP A 37 -6.58 -4.30 -6.10
CA ASP A 37 -6.31 -5.74 -6.17
C ASP A 37 -5.17 -6.02 -7.16
N TYR A 38 -3.97 -6.21 -6.61
CA TYR A 38 -2.77 -6.53 -7.38
C TYR A 38 -2.50 -8.04 -7.50
N ARG A 39 -3.45 -8.92 -7.19
CA ARG A 39 -3.20 -10.38 -7.25
C ARG A 39 -2.70 -10.85 -8.61
N ALA A 40 -3.35 -10.42 -9.70
CA ALA A 40 -2.92 -10.76 -11.05
C ALA A 40 -1.52 -10.20 -11.41
N LEU A 41 -1.18 -9.02 -10.89
CA LEU A 41 0.16 -8.43 -11.06
C LEU A 41 1.20 -9.24 -10.28
N ASN A 42 0.87 -9.66 -9.05
CA ASN A 42 1.76 -10.43 -8.19
C ASN A 42 2.06 -11.82 -8.79
N GLU A 43 1.10 -12.45 -9.46
CA GLU A 43 1.29 -13.76 -10.13
C GLU A 43 2.33 -13.73 -11.25
N VAL A 44 2.44 -12.60 -11.96
CA VAL A 44 3.41 -12.43 -13.07
C VAL A 44 4.70 -11.72 -12.64
N THR A 45 4.76 -11.25 -11.39
CA THR A 45 5.95 -10.62 -10.84
C THR A 45 6.92 -11.71 -10.39
N PRO A 46 8.20 -11.70 -10.84
CA PRO A 46 9.18 -12.67 -10.38
C PRO A 46 9.26 -12.67 -8.86
N PRO A 47 9.26 -13.86 -8.22
CA PRO A 47 9.32 -13.94 -6.77
C PRO A 47 10.63 -13.34 -6.29
N LEU A 48 10.53 -12.34 -5.40
CA LEU A 48 11.68 -11.85 -4.67
C LEU A 48 11.97 -12.84 -3.53
N SER A 49 13.18 -13.37 -3.47
CA SER A 49 13.62 -14.09 -2.27
C SER A 49 13.72 -13.09 -1.13
N ALA A 50 12.69 -13.06 -0.29
CA ALA A 50 12.66 -12.19 0.86
C ALA A 50 13.64 -12.76 1.90
N ALA A 51 14.68 -12.01 2.23
CA ALA A 51 15.56 -12.30 3.37
C ALA A 51 14.85 -11.93 4.69
N VAL A 52 13.59 -12.38 4.86
CA VAL A 52 12.85 -12.22 6.10
C VAL A 52 13.33 -13.35 7.02
N PRO A 53 14.07 -13.03 8.09
CA PRO A 53 14.55 -14.04 9.02
C PRO A 53 13.37 -14.71 9.73
N ASP A 54 13.58 -15.97 10.11
CA ASP A 54 12.59 -16.73 10.85
C ASP A 54 12.35 -16.08 12.23
N MET A 55 11.08 -16.05 12.66
CA MET A 55 10.71 -15.38 13.90
C MET A 55 11.33 -16.07 15.14
N LEU A 56 11.46 -17.40 15.11
CA LEU A 56 12.08 -18.15 16.19
C LEU A 56 13.59 -17.91 16.23
N GLU A 57 14.24 -17.83 15.06
CA GLU A 57 15.66 -17.44 14.97
C GLU A 57 15.88 -16.02 15.53
N LEU A 58 15.05 -15.06 15.16
CA LEU A 58 15.11 -13.69 15.71
C LEU A 58 14.92 -13.67 17.23
N GLN A 59 13.95 -14.44 17.73
CA GLN A 59 13.68 -14.52 19.17
C GLN A 59 14.88 -15.11 19.92
N TYR A 60 15.48 -16.19 19.40
CA TYR A 60 16.66 -16.80 19.98
C TYR A 60 17.85 -15.83 20.03
N GLU A 61 18.08 -15.10 18.93
CA GLU A 61 19.14 -14.08 18.83
C GLU A 61 18.91 -12.88 19.77
N LEU A 62 17.65 -12.55 20.08
CA LEU A 62 17.34 -11.51 21.06
C LEU A 62 17.60 -12.00 22.50
N GLU A 63 17.13 -13.20 22.83
CA GLU A 63 17.29 -13.80 24.16
C GLU A 63 18.76 -14.09 24.50
N SER A 64 19.57 -14.50 23.52
CA SER A 64 20.99 -14.81 23.69
C SER A 64 21.83 -13.58 24.07
N LYS A 65 21.38 -12.36 23.73
CA LYS A 65 22.09 -11.11 24.00
C LYS A 65 22.01 -10.66 25.46
N ALA A 66 21.16 -11.30 26.29
CA ALA A 66 21.00 -11.01 27.71
C ALA A 66 20.89 -9.50 28.03
N ALA A 67 20.22 -8.74 27.17
CA ALA A 67 20.14 -7.29 27.32
C ALA A 67 19.25 -6.91 28.51
N LYS A 68 19.65 -5.86 29.23
CA LYS A 68 18.90 -5.34 30.39
C LYS A 68 17.62 -4.60 29.99
N TRP A 69 17.60 -4.02 28.79
CA TRP A 69 16.50 -3.22 28.27
C TRP A 69 16.31 -3.49 26.78
N TYR A 70 15.05 -3.49 26.36
CA TYR A 70 14.66 -3.60 24.96
C TYR A 70 13.74 -2.43 24.61
N GLU A 71 13.90 -1.91 23.40
CA GLU A 71 13.02 -0.90 22.84
C GLU A 71 12.51 -1.39 21.48
N THR A 72 11.26 -1.07 21.18
CA THR A 72 10.63 -1.39 19.90
C THR A 72 10.31 -0.11 19.16
N ILE A 73 10.63 -0.08 17.87
CA ILE A 73 10.29 1.03 16.98
C ILE A 73 9.47 0.44 15.84
N ASP A 74 8.26 0.96 15.66
CA ASP A 74 7.41 0.66 14.52
C ASP A 74 7.56 1.75 13.46
N ILE A 75 7.91 1.35 12.23
CA ILE A 75 7.99 2.28 11.10
C ILE A 75 6.62 2.33 10.44
N ALA A 76 5.81 3.30 10.84
CA ALA A 76 4.53 3.56 10.21
C ALA A 76 4.72 3.81 8.70
N ASN A 77 3.98 3.09 7.87
CA ASN A 77 3.92 3.31 6.42
C ASN A 77 5.25 3.08 5.68
N ALA A 78 6.08 2.16 6.18
CA ALA A 78 7.38 1.83 5.61
C ALA A 78 7.36 1.58 4.09
N PHE A 79 6.27 1.00 3.55
CA PHE A 79 6.12 0.73 2.10
C PHE A 79 6.23 1.97 1.23
N PHE A 80 5.78 3.14 1.71
CA PHE A 80 5.90 4.40 0.98
C PHE A 80 7.24 5.10 1.14
N SER A 81 8.05 4.64 2.09
CA SER A 81 9.41 5.16 2.23
C SER A 81 10.31 4.67 1.09
N ILE A 82 9.88 3.66 0.35
CA ILE A 82 10.58 3.12 -0.81
C ILE A 82 9.89 3.61 -2.08
N PRO A 83 10.57 4.39 -2.93
CA PRO A 83 9.94 4.93 -4.12
C PRO A 83 9.69 3.87 -5.19
N LEU A 84 8.56 3.98 -5.88
CA LEU A 84 8.23 3.11 -7.00
C LEU A 84 9.08 3.49 -8.23
N ALA A 85 9.78 2.49 -8.79
CA ALA A 85 10.56 2.65 -10.01
C ALA A 85 9.69 3.18 -11.16
N ALA A 86 10.23 4.12 -11.95
CA ALA A 86 9.45 4.85 -12.96
C ALA A 86 8.88 3.93 -14.04
N GLU A 87 9.67 2.94 -14.44
CA GLU A 87 9.35 1.88 -15.39
C GLU A 87 8.21 0.96 -14.91
N CYS A 88 8.02 0.83 -13.59
CA CYS A 88 6.98 -0.01 -13.01
C CYS A 88 5.64 0.71 -12.87
N ARG A 89 5.60 2.05 -12.88
CA ARG A 89 4.39 2.85 -12.59
C ARG A 89 3.19 2.44 -13.41
N ALA A 90 3.36 2.15 -14.70
CA ALA A 90 2.25 1.76 -15.55
C ALA A 90 1.52 0.52 -15.02
N GLN A 91 2.24 -0.43 -14.41
CA GLN A 91 1.70 -1.71 -13.93
C GLN A 91 0.79 -1.54 -12.70
N PHE A 92 0.99 -0.48 -11.92
CA PHE A 92 0.21 -0.15 -10.71
C PHE A 92 -1.02 0.72 -11.02
N ALA A 93 -1.49 0.72 -12.26
CA ALA A 93 -2.63 1.53 -12.66
C ALA A 93 -3.97 0.89 -12.25
N PHE A 94 -4.96 1.72 -11.90
CA PHE A 94 -6.33 1.31 -11.58
C PHE A 94 -7.33 2.34 -12.11
N THR A 95 -8.58 1.93 -12.28
CA THR A 95 -9.64 2.81 -12.80
C THR A 95 -10.61 3.21 -11.70
N TRP A 96 -10.86 4.52 -11.56
CA TRP A 96 -11.88 5.10 -10.70
C TRP A 96 -12.79 6.01 -11.51
N ARG A 97 -14.10 5.71 -11.54
CA ARG A 97 -15.12 6.48 -12.30
C ARG A 97 -14.66 6.82 -13.73
N ASP A 98 -14.31 5.78 -14.49
CA ASP A 98 -13.87 5.86 -15.89
C ASP A 98 -12.56 6.62 -16.15
N VAL A 99 -11.87 7.04 -15.09
CA VAL A 99 -10.56 7.68 -15.18
C VAL A 99 -9.50 6.73 -14.62
N LYS A 100 -8.41 6.55 -15.37
CA LYS A 100 -7.28 5.72 -14.96
C LYS A 100 -6.26 6.54 -14.17
N TYR A 101 -5.84 6.00 -13.03
CA TYR A 101 -4.85 6.57 -12.13
C TYR A 101 -3.70 5.58 -11.94
N THR A 102 -2.54 6.07 -11.51
CA THR A 102 -1.42 5.24 -11.02
C THR A 102 -0.84 5.82 -9.74
N LEU A 103 -0.06 5.01 -9.01
CA LEU A 103 0.70 5.43 -7.83
C LEU A 103 1.92 6.29 -8.23
N GLU A 104 2.16 7.35 -7.46
CA GLU A 104 3.35 8.17 -7.59
C GLU A 104 4.53 7.62 -6.75
N PRO A 105 5.78 7.76 -7.21
CA PRO A 105 6.96 7.24 -6.51
C PRO A 105 7.22 7.85 -5.15
N THR A 106 6.79 9.09 -4.94
CA THR A 106 7.24 9.89 -3.81
C THR A 106 6.06 10.27 -2.93
N ALA A 107 5.12 9.36 -2.68
CA ALA A 107 3.97 9.62 -1.81
C ALA A 107 4.43 9.58 -0.34
N PRO A 108 4.90 10.67 0.29
CA PRO A 108 5.53 10.60 1.60
C PRO A 108 4.40 10.67 2.63
N GLY A 109 4.27 9.63 3.46
CA GLY A 109 3.42 9.71 4.65
C GLY A 109 1.91 9.60 4.41
N VAL A 110 1.48 8.87 3.39
CA VAL A 110 0.09 8.42 3.34
C VAL A 110 -0.01 7.09 4.07
N GLU A 111 -0.88 7.05 5.06
CA GLU A 111 -1.10 5.85 5.85
C GLU A 111 -1.60 4.75 4.91
N THR A 112 -0.78 3.75 4.59
CA THR A 112 -1.23 2.55 3.89
C THR A 112 -0.46 1.31 4.27
N GLN A 113 -1.24 0.29 4.61
CA GLN A 113 -0.74 -1.04 4.88
C GLN A 113 -0.52 -1.69 3.51
N SER A 114 0.50 -2.53 3.40
CA SER A 114 0.98 -3.20 2.19
C SER A 114 -0.06 -3.99 1.38
N HIS A 115 -1.28 -4.13 1.90
CA HIS A 115 -2.41 -4.74 1.22
C HIS A 115 -3.66 -3.85 1.18
N HIS A 116 -3.67 -2.66 1.80
CA HIS A 116 -4.85 -1.83 2.05
C HIS A 116 -4.52 -0.33 2.21
N LEU A 117 -5.24 0.57 1.52
CA LEU A 117 -5.17 2.02 1.77
C LEU A 117 -6.21 2.43 2.85
N PRO A 118 -5.85 2.70 4.14
CA PRO A 118 -6.67 3.44 5.10
C PRO A 118 -6.96 4.82 4.58
N TRP A 119 -8.19 5.05 4.09
CA TRP A 119 -8.74 6.40 4.12
C TRP A 119 -10.25 6.41 4.15
N THR A 120 -10.75 6.82 5.31
CA THR A 120 -12.10 7.26 5.60
C THR A 120 -12.57 8.33 4.63
N ASP A 121 -13.70 8.08 3.97
CA ASP A 121 -14.47 9.12 3.30
C ASP A 121 -15.87 9.20 3.95
N PRO A 122 -16.23 10.31 4.61
CA PRO A 122 -17.59 10.50 5.12
C PRO A 122 -18.62 10.64 3.98
N ASP A 123 -18.21 10.86 2.73
CA ASP A 123 -19.11 10.97 1.57
C ASP A 123 -19.36 9.64 0.84
N CYS A 124 -18.95 8.50 1.41
CA CYS A 124 -19.35 7.17 0.95
C CYS A 124 -20.81 6.83 1.32
N THR A 125 -21.75 7.70 0.94
CA THR A 125 -23.17 7.39 0.77
C THR A 125 -23.52 7.43 -0.72
N GLY A 126 -22.74 6.74 -1.54
CA GLY A 126 -23.02 6.55 -2.96
C GLY A 126 -23.90 5.33 -3.17
N LYS A 127 -25.21 5.52 -3.25
CA LYS A 127 -26.08 4.64 -4.06
C LYS A 127 -25.54 4.65 -5.50
N GLY A 128 -25.45 3.48 -6.13
CA GLY A 128 -25.09 3.29 -7.53
C GLY A 128 -24.41 1.96 -7.75
#